data_AF-A0A7W1CR36-F1
#
_entry.id   AF-A0A7W1CR36-F1
#
_cell.length_a   1.000
_cell.length_b   1.000
_cell.length_c   1.000
_cell.angle_alpha   90.00
_cell.angle_beta   90.00
_cell.angle_gamma   90.00
#
_symmetry.space_group_name_H-M   'P 1'
#
loop_
_entity.id
_entity.type
_entity.pdbx_description
1 polymer ?
#
loop_
_entity_poly.entity_id
_entity_poly.type
_entity_poly.pdbx_seq_one_letter_code
_entity_poly.pdbx_strand_id
1 'polypeptide(L)'
;MANPLFNELLVAVADKDNYNRSKPTEDAARFATYALNPEIAVLLNTVFGTDFQTTDRVDLQAVYIPDVIRVNTTTGPVPVAGEPAFNRLSFIGGDTVANSDGVQIPSGWPNGRRFGDDVVDIALTAVASGPSFDPITVVGDNAAANDQVYNRTIPYAGTPNAGTRNSKDSGPNIGLPTPTPAGPLALR
;
A
#
# COMPACT_ATOMS: atom_id res chain seq x y z
N MET A 1 0.81 -14.72 -0.93
CA MET A 1 0.78 -13.27 -0.65
C MET A 1 -0.02 -12.67 -1.76
N ALA A 2 -1.16 -12.04 -1.47
CA ALA A 2 -2.07 -11.56 -2.50
C ALA A 2 -1.73 -10.13 -2.92
N ASN A 3 -1.96 -9.77 -4.18
CA ASN A 3 -1.92 -8.39 -4.62
C ASN A 3 -3.15 -7.67 -4.04
N PRO A 4 -2.97 -6.51 -3.36
CA PRO A 4 -4.11 -5.75 -2.86
C PRO A 4 -5.13 -5.46 -3.96
N LEU A 5 -6.41 -5.46 -3.60
CA LEU A 5 -7.57 -5.10 -4.42
C LEU A 5 -7.95 -6.10 -5.52
N PHE A 6 -7.17 -7.13 -5.82
CA PHE A 6 -7.53 -8.06 -6.90
C PHE A 6 -8.85 -8.80 -6.60
N ASN A 7 -8.94 -9.43 -5.43
CA ASN A 7 -10.12 -10.17 -5.01
C ASN A 7 -11.32 -9.26 -4.69
N GLU A 8 -11.06 -8.05 -4.22
CA GLU A 8 -12.09 -7.10 -3.83
C GLU A 8 -12.72 -6.42 -5.05
N LEU A 9 -11.88 -5.94 -5.98
CA LEU A 9 -12.24 -4.99 -7.03
C LEU A 9 -12.33 -5.62 -8.42
N LEU A 10 -11.52 -6.63 -8.74
CA LEU A 10 -11.45 -7.21 -10.09
C LEU A 10 -12.22 -8.52 -10.20
N VAL A 11 -12.04 -9.43 -9.24
CA VAL A 11 -12.72 -10.74 -9.28
C VAL A 11 -14.22 -10.56 -9.09
N ALA A 12 -15.01 -11.06 -10.04
CA ALA A 12 -16.46 -11.02 -9.94
C ALA A 12 -16.96 -11.79 -8.71
N VAL A 13 -18.04 -11.30 -8.11
CA VAL A 13 -18.63 -11.88 -6.88
C VAL A 13 -18.90 -13.38 -7.02
N ALA A 14 -19.33 -13.83 -8.20
CA ALA A 14 -19.63 -15.24 -8.48
C ALA A 14 -18.41 -16.17 -8.35
N ASP A 15 -17.20 -15.65 -8.56
CA ASP A 15 -15.96 -16.42 -8.59
C ASP A 15 -15.03 -16.17 -7.40
N LYS A 16 -15.38 -15.28 -6.46
CA LYS A 16 -14.57 -14.99 -5.27
C LYS A 16 -14.31 -16.23 -4.42
N ASP A 17 -15.30 -17.09 -4.25
CA ASP A 17 -15.14 -18.33 -3.48
C ASP A 17 -14.20 -19.33 -4.18
N ASN A 18 -14.25 -19.39 -5.51
CA ASN A 18 -13.35 -20.22 -6.30
C ASN A 18 -11.91 -19.70 -6.21
N TYR A 19 -11.76 -18.37 -6.33
CA TYR A 19 -10.50 -17.67 -6.21
C TYR A 19 -9.83 -17.92 -4.85
N ASN A 20 -10.57 -17.78 -3.76
CA ASN A 20 -10.08 -18.03 -2.39
C ASN A 20 -9.66 -19.49 -2.12
N ARG A 21 -10.07 -20.44 -2.98
CA ARG A 21 -9.75 -21.87 -2.83
C ARG A 21 -8.66 -22.34 -3.80
N SER A 22 -8.37 -21.61 -4.86
CA SER A 22 -7.33 -21.95 -5.83
C SER A 22 -5.93 -21.59 -5.34
N LYS A 23 -4.92 -22.20 -5.97
CA LYS A 23 -3.52 -21.85 -5.72
C LYS A 23 -3.12 -20.68 -6.61
N PRO A 24 -2.22 -19.78 -6.17
CA PRO A 24 -1.76 -18.66 -7.00
C PRO A 24 -1.13 -19.05 -8.35
N THR A 25 -0.62 -20.29 -8.45
CA THR A 25 -0.09 -20.86 -9.69
C THR A 25 -1.16 -21.08 -10.77
N GLU A 26 -2.43 -21.12 -10.38
CA GLU A 26 -3.57 -21.31 -11.27
C GLU A 26 -4.22 -19.97 -11.67
N ASP A 27 -3.83 -18.85 -11.04
CA ASP A 27 -4.53 -17.57 -11.19
C ASP A 27 -4.49 -17.05 -12.61
N ALA A 28 -3.33 -17.15 -13.26
CA ALA A 28 -3.16 -16.70 -14.63
C ALA A 28 -4.06 -17.46 -15.61
N ALA A 29 -4.33 -18.73 -15.34
CA ALA A 29 -5.18 -19.55 -16.20
C ALA A 29 -6.67 -19.33 -15.93
N ARG A 30 -7.06 -19.00 -14.69
CA ARG A 30 -8.47 -18.97 -14.25
C ARG A 30 -9.05 -17.56 -14.12
N PHE A 31 -8.25 -16.58 -13.70
CA PHE A 31 -8.76 -15.26 -13.29
C PHE A 31 -8.16 -14.11 -14.09
N ALA A 32 -7.25 -14.36 -15.04
CA ALA A 32 -6.68 -13.32 -15.90
C ALA A 32 -7.73 -12.50 -16.67
N THR A 33 -8.88 -13.10 -16.98
CA THR A 33 -9.98 -12.40 -17.64
C THR A 33 -10.50 -11.21 -16.84
N TYR A 34 -10.49 -11.30 -15.50
CA TYR A 34 -10.93 -10.22 -14.61
C TYR A 34 -9.97 -9.03 -14.62
N ALA A 35 -8.69 -9.27 -14.91
CA ALA A 35 -7.70 -8.20 -15.09
C ALA A 35 -7.74 -7.61 -16.51
N LEU A 36 -7.98 -8.45 -17.53
CA LEU A 36 -8.09 -8.02 -18.92
C LEU A 36 -9.39 -7.23 -19.18
N ASN A 37 -10.48 -7.60 -18.51
CA ASN A 37 -11.81 -7.01 -18.67
C ASN A 37 -12.37 -6.59 -17.30
N PRO A 38 -11.81 -5.53 -16.68
CA PRO A 38 -12.18 -5.14 -15.32
C PRO A 38 -13.61 -4.59 -15.25
N GLU A 39 -14.46 -5.23 -14.45
CA GLU A 39 -15.84 -4.76 -14.19
C GLU A 39 -15.85 -3.35 -13.59
N ILE A 40 -14.85 -3.01 -12.77
CA ILE A 40 -14.72 -1.67 -12.19
C ILE A 40 -14.63 -0.56 -13.25
N ALA A 41 -13.97 -0.80 -14.39
CA ALA A 41 -13.89 0.20 -15.46
C ALA A 41 -15.28 0.47 -16.06
N VAL A 42 -16.09 -0.59 -16.23
CA VAL A 42 -17.48 -0.48 -16.70
C VAL A 42 -18.33 0.28 -15.70
N LEU A 43 -18.19 0.00 -14.40
CA LEU A 43 -18.92 0.69 -13.35
C LEU A 43 -18.55 2.18 -13.27
N LEU A 44 -17.27 2.52 -13.36
CA LEU A 44 -16.81 3.92 -13.36
C LEU A 44 -17.41 4.69 -14.54
N ASN A 45 -17.35 4.11 -15.75
CA ASN A 45 -17.95 4.71 -16.94
C ASN A 45 -19.46 4.90 -16.77
N THR A 46 -20.15 3.90 -16.19
CA THR A 46 -21.60 3.95 -15.98
C THR A 46 -22.00 4.99 -14.95
N VAL A 47 -21.29 5.08 -13.82
CA VAL A 47 -21.66 5.96 -12.69
C VAL A 47 -21.23 7.40 -12.94
N PHE A 48 -20.04 7.61 -13.50
CA PHE A 48 -19.42 8.93 -13.64
C PHE A 48 -19.47 9.49 -15.07
N GLY A 49 -19.97 8.73 -16.04
CA GLY A 49 -20.04 9.17 -17.45
C GLY A 49 -18.66 9.33 -18.09
N THR A 50 -17.71 8.49 -17.69
CA THR A 50 -16.34 8.43 -18.26
C THR A 50 -16.27 7.43 -19.41
N ASP A 51 -15.19 7.51 -20.20
CA ASP A 51 -14.93 6.62 -21.34
C ASP A 51 -13.61 5.85 -21.16
N PHE A 52 -13.36 5.31 -19.96
CA PHE A 52 -12.17 4.52 -19.68
C PHE A 52 -12.20 3.19 -20.44
N GLN A 53 -11.03 2.67 -20.81
CA GLN A 53 -10.93 1.39 -21.50
C GLN A 53 -11.33 0.22 -20.58
N THR A 54 -12.32 -0.56 -21.01
CA THR A 54 -12.93 -1.64 -20.23
C THR A 54 -12.49 -3.05 -20.64
N THR A 55 -11.81 -3.19 -21.78
CA THR A 55 -11.35 -4.48 -22.32
C THR A 55 -9.88 -4.42 -22.72
N ASP A 56 -9.27 -5.59 -22.93
CA ASP A 56 -7.89 -5.74 -23.39
C ASP A 56 -6.85 -5.02 -22.52
N ARG A 57 -7.11 -4.98 -21.20
CA ARG A 57 -6.26 -4.34 -20.19
C ARG A 57 -5.05 -5.20 -19.82
N VAL A 58 -4.16 -5.40 -20.80
CA VAL A 58 -2.90 -6.13 -20.63
C VAL A 58 -1.98 -5.49 -19.60
N ASP A 59 -2.09 -4.17 -19.40
CA ASP A 59 -1.40 -3.40 -18.38
C ASP A 59 -1.85 -3.82 -16.97
N LEU A 60 -3.17 -3.93 -16.73
CA LEU A 60 -3.71 -4.39 -15.44
C LEU A 60 -3.46 -5.88 -15.21
N GLN A 61 -3.50 -6.70 -16.27
CA GLN A 61 -3.10 -8.09 -16.19
C GLN A 61 -1.66 -8.22 -15.68
N ALA A 62 -0.72 -7.42 -16.21
CA ALA A 62 0.68 -7.46 -15.78
C ALA A 62 0.87 -7.04 -14.31
N VAL A 63 -0.03 -6.22 -13.77
CA VAL A 63 -0.03 -5.80 -12.36
C VAL A 63 -0.58 -6.92 -11.47
N TYR A 64 -1.74 -7.46 -11.79
CA TYR A 64 -2.50 -8.32 -10.89
C TYR A 64 -2.26 -9.83 -11.07
N ILE A 65 -1.65 -10.26 -12.18
CA ILE A 65 -1.54 -11.68 -12.52
C ILE A 65 -0.07 -12.12 -12.68
N PRO A 66 0.34 -13.22 -12.03
CA PRO A 66 -0.38 -13.98 -11.00
C PRO A 66 -0.57 -13.12 -9.74
N ASP A 67 -1.55 -13.47 -8.89
CA ASP A 67 -1.85 -12.69 -7.69
C ASP A 67 -0.79 -12.93 -6.60
N VAL A 68 0.38 -12.37 -6.84
CA VAL A 68 1.54 -12.46 -5.98
C VAL A 68 2.22 -11.11 -5.98
N ILE A 69 2.33 -10.48 -4.81
CA ILE A 69 3.17 -9.29 -4.67
C ILE A 69 4.60 -9.66 -5.03
N ARG A 70 5.12 -9.03 -6.08
CA ARG A 70 6.51 -9.18 -6.51
C ARG A 70 7.29 -7.98 -6.00
N VAL A 71 7.98 -8.17 -4.88
CA VAL A 71 8.94 -7.15 -4.45
C VAL A 71 10.19 -7.27 -5.31
N ASN A 72 10.51 -6.23 -6.07
CA ASN A 72 11.76 -6.19 -6.80
C ASN A 72 12.93 -5.89 -5.84
N THR A 73 13.79 -6.90 -5.63
CA THR A 73 14.93 -6.83 -4.71
C THR A 73 16.15 -6.13 -5.29
N THR A 74 16.16 -5.80 -6.59
CA THR A 74 17.25 -5.03 -7.23
C THR A 74 17.07 -3.52 -7.03
N THR A 75 15.93 -3.10 -6.50
CA THR A 75 15.59 -1.72 -6.22
C THR A 75 16.51 -1.18 -5.11
N GLY A 76 17.37 -0.20 -5.41
CA GLY A 76 18.20 0.52 -4.43
C GLY A 76 17.37 1.47 -3.55
N PRO A 77 17.95 2.15 -2.53
CA PRO A 77 17.27 3.12 -1.66
C PRO A 77 16.24 3.99 -2.42
N VAL A 78 15.01 4.01 -1.93
CA VAL A 78 13.88 4.76 -2.54
C VAL A 78 13.53 5.96 -1.67
N PRO A 79 13.03 7.06 -2.26
CA PRO A 79 12.60 8.22 -1.50
C PRO A 79 11.52 7.84 -0.49
N VAL A 80 11.55 8.38 0.73
CA VAL A 80 10.50 8.16 1.75
C VAL A 80 9.67 9.41 1.99
N ALA A 81 8.54 9.27 2.68
CA ALA A 81 7.66 10.39 2.99
C ALA A 81 8.43 11.57 3.61
N GLY A 82 8.24 12.77 3.03
CA GLY A 82 8.96 13.99 3.40
C GLY A 82 10.18 14.32 2.53
N GLU A 83 10.59 13.44 1.61
CA GLU A 83 11.65 13.71 0.64
C GLU A 83 11.09 14.26 -0.68
N PRO A 84 11.79 15.16 -1.40
CA PRO A 84 11.25 15.84 -2.58
C PRO A 84 10.81 14.92 -3.73
N ALA A 85 11.44 13.75 -3.85
CA ALA A 85 11.14 12.77 -4.91
C ALA A 85 10.07 11.74 -4.51
N PHE A 86 9.52 11.82 -3.29
CA PHE A 86 8.47 10.92 -2.83
C PHE A 86 7.10 11.32 -3.40
N ASN A 87 6.40 10.35 -3.98
CA ASN A 87 5.01 10.47 -4.39
C ASN A 87 4.21 9.22 -3.98
N ARG A 88 3.08 9.41 -3.29
CA ARG A 88 2.18 8.33 -2.86
C ARG A 88 1.56 7.57 -4.03
N LEU A 89 1.53 8.18 -5.23
CA LEU A 89 1.05 7.55 -6.47
C LEU A 89 2.13 6.71 -7.18
N SER A 90 3.30 6.50 -6.57
CA SER A 90 4.35 5.63 -7.11
C SER A 90 4.72 6.01 -8.56
N PHE A 91 4.83 5.04 -9.46
CA PHE A 91 5.21 5.24 -10.86
C PHE A 91 4.31 6.23 -11.63
N ILE A 92 3.01 6.30 -11.29
CA ILE A 92 2.06 7.25 -11.91
C ILE A 92 2.46 8.67 -11.55
N GLY A 93 2.94 8.87 -10.32
CA GLY A 93 3.49 10.12 -9.83
C GLY A 93 4.93 10.42 -10.26
N GLY A 94 5.52 9.61 -11.14
CA GLY A 94 6.92 9.70 -11.58
C GLY A 94 7.94 9.14 -10.58
N ASP A 95 7.48 8.52 -9.50
CA ASP A 95 8.33 8.03 -8.42
C ASP A 95 8.85 6.63 -8.72
N THR A 96 9.97 6.62 -9.43
CA THR A 96 10.66 5.42 -9.87
C THR A 96 12.15 5.55 -9.61
N VAL A 97 12.82 4.42 -9.39
CA VAL A 97 14.28 4.36 -9.27
C VAL A 97 14.86 3.44 -10.33
N ALA A 98 15.99 3.85 -10.91
CA ALA A 98 16.75 3.00 -11.81
C ALA A 98 17.41 1.86 -11.03
N ASN A 99 17.29 0.63 -11.52
CA ASN A 99 18.15 -0.46 -11.05
C ASN A 99 19.55 -0.38 -11.66
N SER A 100 20.41 -1.35 -11.33
CA SER A 100 21.77 -1.47 -11.88
C SER A 100 21.82 -1.53 -13.41
N ASP A 101 20.74 -1.96 -14.06
CA ASP A 101 20.63 -2.11 -15.51
C ASP A 101 19.96 -0.89 -16.18
N GLY A 102 19.65 0.17 -15.41
CA GLY A 102 18.98 1.37 -15.90
C GLY A 102 17.47 1.22 -16.11
N VAL A 103 16.87 0.11 -15.67
CA VAL A 103 15.42 -0.11 -15.74
C VAL A 103 14.75 0.68 -14.62
N GLN A 104 13.76 1.49 -14.97
CA GLN A 104 12.93 2.20 -14.00
C GLN A 104 12.00 1.21 -13.28
N ILE A 105 12.14 1.12 -11.97
CA ILE A 105 11.28 0.33 -11.09
C ILE A 105 10.43 1.30 -10.28
N PRO A 106 9.12 1.06 -10.13
CA PRO A 106 8.29 1.78 -9.17
C PRO A 106 8.94 1.77 -7.77
N SER A 107 9.06 2.93 -7.12
CA SER A 107 9.58 2.99 -5.75
C SER A 107 8.66 2.27 -4.76
N GLY A 108 7.36 2.29 -5.07
CA GLY A 108 6.26 1.72 -4.31
C GLY A 108 5.46 0.65 -5.06
N TRP A 109 4.24 0.34 -4.60
CA TRP A 109 3.32 -0.57 -5.32
C TRP A 109 3.22 -0.20 -6.82
N PRO A 110 3.18 -1.15 -7.77
CA PRO A 110 2.94 -2.59 -7.58
C PRO A 110 4.15 -3.46 -7.23
N ASN A 111 5.36 -3.08 -7.67
CA ASN A 111 6.55 -3.95 -7.55
C ASN A 111 7.68 -3.37 -6.69
N GLY A 112 7.51 -2.15 -6.17
CA GLY A 112 8.45 -1.52 -5.25
C GLY A 112 8.40 -2.10 -3.85
N ARG A 113 9.14 -1.49 -2.92
CA ARG A 113 9.32 -1.99 -1.55
C ARG A 113 8.98 -0.98 -0.46
N ARG A 114 8.57 0.23 -0.86
CA ARG A 114 8.32 1.33 0.07
C ARG A 114 6.96 1.18 0.75
N PHE A 115 6.87 1.67 1.99
CA PHE A 115 5.63 1.81 2.72
C PHE A 115 5.01 3.21 2.50
N GLY A 116 3.68 3.30 2.48
CA GLY A 116 2.97 4.58 2.44
C GLY A 116 2.47 5.03 1.08
N ASP A 117 2.48 4.12 0.10
CA ASP A 117 1.80 4.34 -1.17
C ASP A 117 0.27 4.24 -0.99
N ASP A 118 -0.44 5.00 -1.83
CA ASP A 118 -1.90 4.96 -1.87
C ASP A 118 -2.36 3.94 -2.91
N VAL A 119 -2.41 2.67 -2.51
CA VAL A 119 -2.71 1.58 -3.45
C VAL A 119 -4.08 1.76 -4.11
N VAL A 120 -5.06 2.31 -3.40
CA VAL A 120 -6.41 2.54 -3.94
C VAL A 120 -6.35 3.60 -5.03
N ASP A 121 -5.74 4.75 -4.76
CA ASP A 121 -5.59 5.81 -5.75
C ASP A 121 -4.73 5.37 -6.95
N ILE A 122 -3.64 4.62 -6.72
CA ILE A 122 -2.81 4.11 -7.82
C ILE A 122 -3.61 3.13 -8.69
N ALA A 123 -4.31 2.17 -8.07
CA ALA A 123 -5.09 1.17 -8.81
C ALA A 123 -6.21 1.83 -9.62
N LEU A 124 -6.94 2.77 -9.02
CA LEU A 124 -8.05 3.45 -9.67
C LEU A 124 -7.57 4.39 -10.77
N THR A 125 -6.47 5.11 -10.53
CA THR A 125 -5.81 5.93 -11.56
C THR A 125 -5.24 5.07 -12.69
N ALA A 126 -4.72 3.87 -12.41
CA ALA A 126 -4.29 2.94 -13.44
C ALA A 126 -5.47 2.46 -14.30
N VAL A 127 -6.62 2.16 -13.69
CA VAL A 127 -7.85 1.85 -14.43
C VAL A 127 -8.27 3.02 -15.33
N ALA A 128 -8.20 4.26 -14.83
CA ALA A 128 -8.62 5.45 -15.55
C ALA A 128 -7.66 5.90 -16.66
N SER A 129 -6.35 5.70 -16.48
CA SER A 129 -5.29 6.27 -17.34
C SER A 129 -4.63 5.25 -18.27
N GLY A 130 -4.67 3.97 -17.92
CA GLY A 130 -4.05 2.91 -18.72
C GLY A 130 -4.87 2.54 -19.97
N PRO A 131 -4.25 1.90 -20.97
CA PRO A 131 -2.86 1.42 -20.97
C PRO A 131 -1.82 2.45 -21.42
N SER A 132 -2.21 3.60 -21.99
CA SER A 132 -1.26 4.60 -22.51
C SER A 132 -0.62 5.45 -21.42
N PHE A 133 -1.33 5.67 -20.30
CA PHE A 133 -0.96 6.63 -19.25
C PHE A 133 -0.69 8.04 -19.78
N ASP A 134 -1.34 8.40 -20.89
CA ASP A 134 -1.29 9.71 -21.52
C ASP A 134 -2.66 10.05 -22.14
N PRO A 135 -3.41 11.01 -21.57
CA PRO A 135 -3.11 11.77 -20.35
C PRO A 135 -3.33 10.94 -19.06
N ILE A 136 -2.69 11.32 -17.96
CA ILE A 136 -2.96 10.76 -16.63
C ILE A 136 -4.23 11.40 -16.05
N THR A 137 -5.24 10.58 -15.79
CA THR A 137 -6.47 10.96 -15.09
C THR A 137 -6.41 10.42 -13.66
N VAL A 138 -6.04 11.27 -12.71
CA VAL A 138 -5.96 10.89 -11.29
C VAL A 138 -7.36 10.69 -10.73
N VAL A 139 -7.63 9.48 -10.25
CA VAL A 139 -8.90 9.09 -9.60
C VAL A 139 -8.55 8.40 -8.30
N GLY A 140 -9.32 8.67 -7.25
CA GLY A 140 -9.01 8.18 -5.91
C GLY A 140 -10.21 8.13 -4.97
N ASP A 141 -9.98 7.69 -3.74
CA ASP A 141 -10.98 7.61 -2.67
C ASP A 141 -11.05 8.89 -1.80
N ASN A 142 -10.27 9.91 -2.18
CA ASN A 142 -10.14 11.20 -1.49
C ASN A 142 -9.46 11.12 -0.10
N ALA A 143 -8.72 10.03 0.19
CA ALA A 143 -7.86 9.89 1.36
C ALA A 143 -6.42 10.33 1.05
N ALA A 144 -6.22 11.64 0.86
CA ALA A 144 -4.95 12.18 0.34
C ALA A 144 -3.75 12.14 1.31
N ALA A 145 -3.95 11.85 2.60
CA ALA A 145 -2.89 11.85 3.60
C ALA A 145 -3.19 10.88 4.75
N ASN A 146 -2.12 10.42 5.40
CA ASN A 146 -2.23 9.64 6.63
C ASN A 146 -2.38 10.54 7.86
N ASP A 147 -3.11 10.04 8.86
CA ASP A 147 -3.28 10.71 10.15
C ASP A 147 -1.98 10.84 10.95
N GLN A 148 -1.01 9.94 10.72
CA GLN A 148 0.29 9.92 11.38
C GLN A 148 1.43 9.95 10.36
N VAL A 149 2.49 10.68 10.70
CA VAL A 149 3.70 10.76 9.87
C VAL A 149 4.49 9.46 9.99
N TYR A 150 5.00 8.98 8.86
CA TYR A 150 5.87 7.80 8.81
C TYR A 150 7.22 8.06 9.48
N ASN A 151 7.74 7.03 10.16
CA ASN A 151 9.07 7.11 10.74
C ASN A 151 10.13 7.07 9.62
N ARG A 152 11.24 7.80 9.80
CA ARG A 152 12.38 7.78 8.86
C ARG A 152 13.34 6.61 9.10
N THR A 153 13.08 5.81 10.13
CA THR A 153 13.87 4.62 10.50
C THR A 153 12.95 3.43 10.68
N ILE A 154 13.50 2.22 10.49
CA ILE A 154 12.79 0.95 10.68
C ILE A 154 12.02 0.97 12.02
N PRO A 155 10.71 0.65 12.02
CA PRO A 155 9.94 -0.04 10.96
C PRO A 155 9.25 0.87 9.91
N TYR A 156 9.57 2.16 9.83
CA TYR A 156 8.97 3.15 8.91
C TYR A 156 7.46 3.41 9.07
N ALA A 157 6.73 2.62 9.86
CA ALA A 157 5.35 2.87 10.24
C ALA A 157 5.24 4.12 11.15
N GLY A 158 4.08 4.78 11.11
CA GLY A 158 3.76 5.88 12.02
C GLY A 158 3.66 5.41 13.47
N THR A 159 3.85 6.32 14.42
CA THR A 159 3.71 5.98 15.85
C THR A 159 2.25 5.60 16.11
N PRO A 160 1.97 4.44 16.76
CA PRO A 160 0.61 4.06 17.08
C PRO A 160 -0.09 5.14 17.90
N ASN A 161 -1.35 5.42 17.57
CA ASN A 161 -2.18 6.31 18.38
C ASN A 161 -2.25 5.75 19.81
N ALA A 162 -2.10 6.64 20.80
CA ALA A 162 -2.31 6.24 22.19
C ALA A 162 -3.73 5.68 22.34
N GLY A 163 -3.84 4.53 23.03
CA GLY A 163 -5.14 3.94 23.33
C GLY A 163 -5.98 4.84 24.24
N THR A 164 -7.21 4.41 24.53
CA THR A 164 -8.05 5.09 25.50
C THR A 164 -7.30 5.28 26.81
N ARG A 165 -7.40 6.47 27.40
CA ARG A 165 -6.76 6.79 28.67
C ARG A 165 -7.43 5.98 29.78
N ASN A 166 -6.84 4.84 30.12
CA ASN A 166 -7.35 3.93 31.14
C ASN A 166 -6.73 4.31 32.49
N SER A 167 -7.36 5.20 33.26
CA SER A 167 -6.99 5.39 34.67
C SER A 167 -7.85 4.46 35.53
N LYS A 168 -7.24 3.39 36.05
CA LYS A 168 -7.90 2.48 37.01
C LYS A 168 -7.94 3.04 38.44
N ASP A 169 -7.24 4.15 38.68
CA ASP A 169 -7.21 4.78 39.99
C ASP A 169 -7.38 6.30 39.83
N SER A 170 -8.27 6.88 40.62
CA SER A 170 -8.46 8.33 40.74
C SER A 170 -7.70 8.91 41.94
N GLY A 171 -6.93 8.08 42.64
CA GLY A 171 -6.11 8.50 43.77
C GLY A 171 -4.82 9.22 43.35
N PRO A 172 -4.29 10.12 44.20
CA PRO A 172 -2.98 10.73 43.98
C PRO A 172 -1.90 9.64 43.95
N ASN A 173 -0.92 9.79 43.04
CA ASN A 173 0.28 8.95 43.00
C ASN A 173 0.95 8.95 44.38
N ILE A 174 0.76 7.88 45.15
CA ILE A 174 1.59 7.61 46.33
C ILE A 174 2.96 7.17 45.81
N GLY A 175 3.87 8.14 45.71
CA GLY A 175 5.25 7.91 45.28
C GLY A 175 5.88 6.77 46.09
N LEU A 176 6.68 5.94 45.40
CA LEU A 176 7.53 4.94 46.03
C LEU A 176 8.28 5.61 47.20
N PRO A 177 8.28 5.03 48.42
CA PRO A 177 8.98 5.64 49.55
C PRO A 177 10.45 5.81 49.18
N THR A 178 10.96 7.03 49.36
CA THR A 178 12.38 7.35 49.17
C THR A 178 13.22 6.45 50.07
N PRO A 179 14.25 5.75 49.55
CA PRO A 179 15.09 4.90 50.38
C PRO A 179 15.90 5.75 51.36
N THR A 180 15.80 5.43 52.65
CA THR A 180 16.57 6.05 53.73
C THR A 180 18.07 5.78 53.52
N PRO A 181 18.97 6.77 53.64
CA PRO A 181 20.41 6.55 53.49
C PRO A 181 20.95 5.61 54.57
N ALA A 182 21.81 4.66 54.18
CA ALA A 182 22.51 3.79 55.12
C ALA A 182 23.50 4.61 55.96
N GLY A 183 23.44 4.46 57.28
CA GLY A 183 24.40 5.09 58.21
C GLY A 183 25.82 4.53 58.04
N PRO A 184 26.85 5.30 58.43
CA PRO A 184 28.25 4.92 58.19
C PRO A 184 28.66 3.68 58.99
N LEU A 185 29.34 2.76 58.31
CA LEU A 185 29.90 1.53 58.86
C LEU A 185 31.07 1.87 59.80
N ALA A 186 30.96 1.60 61.09
CA ALA A 186 32.08 1.73 62.03
C ALA A 186 33.05 0.56 61.84
N LEU A 187 34.26 0.85 61.33
CA LEU A 187 35.39 -0.08 61.34
C LEU A 187 35.82 -0.34 62.79
N ARG A 188 35.91 -1.61 63.17
CA ARG A 188 36.73 -2.09 64.29
C ARG A 188 37.86 -2.93 63.74
#